data_AF-A0A646HG52-F1
#
_entry.id   AF-A0A646HG52-F1
#
_cell.length_a   1.000
_cell.length_b   1.000
_cell.length_c   1.000
_cell.angle_alpha   90.00
_cell.angle_beta   90.00
_cell.angle_gamma   90.00
#
_symmetry.space_group_name_H-M   'P 1'
#
loop_
_entity.id
_entity.type
_entity.pdbx_description
1 polymer ?
#
loop_
_entity_poly.entity_id
_entity_poly.type
_entity_poly.pdbx_seq_one_letter_code
_entity_poly.pdbx_strand_id
1 'polypeptide(L)'
;MNKEEIFDNLPEFTAQDLFKYIRQGVVTLPELKDPHNVDEPMKASVRKELEDLLENAEPNDWSAALKEDSIRAYQDYLNQYPEGSHRQEARNAISRLKTQSAKMEADIRKSEDKILYDSINKKDKKALQDFIDKYEDNAYVDEAKKILNELENRDYIHYGMDALKEDILATQTDKSINDPNKQILELIESAFTDGTIDIDDLLDEIEDDNNFLNAWVIKELVKKQRLNYRDLEDIGIKTEFIQKLAGNVQRTRFDVPESISEISRKETTEVYFWGIPSSGKSCALGAILSVAGNGQVAKTMTLDSDCQGFDYMNRLPQCFLSNGTVCVLPEGTPTMSTYEMGFDLTDQKGLVHPITCIDFAGELIKCMYKTFAKKPLTNQEKSALDTLTNILISNRTSSRKIHFFVVEYGAENRQYEGLPQINYLKATLNYINSLKDNKGNSIFKTSTDAIYLVVTKVDKLKAHKGQNKSALLSEHVIGHYGDFYNGLKQICEANQINGGKVSVLPFSLGKVCFQNYCKFNTAYAESIVNLIMERSDGYRIGKRGLLESILRG
;
A
#
# COMPACT_ATOMS: atom_id res chain seq x y z
N MET A 1 89.79 20.29 16.12
CA MET A 1 90.59 21.11 15.21
C MET A 1 90.11 22.52 15.34
N ASN A 2 90.90 23.36 16.01
CA ASN A 2 90.62 24.79 16.12
C ASN A 2 91.28 25.55 14.94
N LYS A 3 90.96 26.84 14.81
CA LYS A 3 91.45 27.66 13.69
C LYS A 3 92.97 27.80 13.66
N GLU A 4 93.61 27.93 14.82
CA GLU A 4 95.06 28.09 14.97
C GLU A 4 95.82 26.81 14.55
N GLU A 5 95.35 25.64 14.99
CA GLU A 5 95.91 24.33 14.61
C GLU A 5 95.90 24.08 13.08
N ILE A 6 94.88 24.62 12.38
CA ILE A 6 94.76 24.50 10.91
C ILE A 6 95.78 25.41 10.22
N PHE A 7 96.05 26.60 10.77
CA PHE A 7 97.01 27.54 10.21
C PHE A 7 98.46 27.09 10.43
N ASP A 8 98.77 26.58 11.62
CA ASP A 8 100.12 26.12 11.99
C ASP A 8 100.56 24.88 11.18
N ASN A 9 99.60 24.07 10.71
CA ASN A 9 99.87 22.80 10.00
C ASN A 9 99.25 22.77 8.59
N LEU A 10 99.01 23.94 7.99
CA LEU A 10 98.31 24.06 6.71
C LEU A 10 98.83 23.14 5.59
N PRO A 11 100.15 22.88 5.42
CA PRO A 11 100.67 22.01 4.37
C PRO A 11 100.35 20.51 4.55
N GLU A 12 99.93 20.08 5.74
CA GLU A 12 99.63 18.68 6.07
C GLU A 12 98.20 18.27 5.70
N PHE A 13 97.30 19.23 5.51
CA PHE A 13 95.89 18.97 5.20
C PHE A 13 95.64 18.73 3.71
N THR A 14 94.74 17.79 3.40
CA THR A 14 94.26 17.58 2.03
C THR A 14 93.21 18.63 1.65
N ALA A 15 92.93 18.76 0.36
CA ALA A 15 91.84 19.62 -0.12
C ALA A 15 90.48 19.22 0.49
N GLN A 16 90.26 17.92 0.75
CA GLN A 16 89.04 17.44 1.40
C GLN A 16 88.94 17.82 2.87
N ASP A 17 90.06 17.78 3.60
CA ASP A 17 90.11 18.19 5.02
C ASP A 17 89.81 19.69 5.14
N LEU A 18 90.46 20.51 4.32
CA LEU A 18 90.24 21.96 4.28
C LEU A 18 88.81 22.30 3.83
N PHE A 19 88.28 21.60 2.82
CA PHE A 19 86.90 21.77 2.37
C PHE A 19 85.90 21.50 3.50
N LYS A 20 86.12 20.42 4.27
CA LYS A 20 85.30 20.07 5.43
C LYS A 20 85.34 21.15 6.50
N TYR A 21 86.52 21.68 6.84
CA TYR A 21 86.65 22.74 7.83
C TYR A 21 86.02 24.06 7.38
N ILE A 22 86.10 24.38 6.08
CA ILE A 22 85.40 25.53 5.50
C ILE A 22 83.88 25.35 5.58
N ARG A 23 83.36 24.17 5.23
CA ARG A 23 81.92 23.87 5.32
C ARG A 23 81.37 23.91 6.75
N GLN A 24 82.22 23.64 7.74
CA GLN A 24 81.91 23.74 9.17
C GLN A 24 82.04 25.16 9.72
N GLY A 25 82.50 26.12 8.92
CA GLY A 25 82.70 27.52 9.34
C GLY A 25 83.89 27.75 10.25
N VAL A 26 84.85 26.82 10.30
CA VAL A 26 86.03 26.91 11.19
C VAL A 26 87.08 27.88 10.61
N VAL A 27 87.23 27.88 9.29
CA VAL A 27 88.17 28.70 8.51
C VAL A 27 87.52 29.10 7.18
N THR A 28 88.01 30.15 6.54
CA THR A 28 87.56 30.56 5.19
C THR A 28 88.70 30.48 4.17
N LEU A 29 88.35 30.32 2.89
CA LEU A 29 89.35 30.29 1.81
C LEU A 29 90.24 31.56 1.77
N PRO A 30 89.72 32.79 2.00
CA PRO A 30 90.56 33.98 2.12
C PRO A 30 91.53 33.92 3.29
N GLU A 31 91.10 33.43 4.46
CA GLU A 31 91.96 33.30 5.63
C GLU A 31 93.10 32.31 5.43
N LEU A 32 92.83 31.20 4.74
CA LEU A 32 93.84 30.19 4.40
C LEU A 32 94.81 30.66 3.29
N LYS A 33 94.46 31.73 2.55
CA LYS A 33 95.29 32.33 1.50
C LYS A 33 96.08 33.54 1.97
N ASP A 34 95.78 34.06 3.16
CA ASP A 34 96.45 35.24 3.70
C ASP A 34 97.81 34.82 4.28
N PRO A 35 98.93 35.30 3.70
CA PRO A 35 100.26 34.96 4.19
C PRO A 35 100.57 35.48 5.60
N HIS A 36 99.71 36.33 6.19
CA HIS A 36 99.86 36.78 7.59
C HIS A 36 99.24 35.80 8.59
N ASN A 37 98.38 34.88 8.15
CA ASN A 37 97.67 33.96 9.01
C ASN A 37 98.35 32.59 9.12
N VAL A 38 99.31 32.28 8.25
CA VAL A 38 99.84 30.92 8.06
C VAL A 38 101.37 30.96 8.00
N ASP A 39 102.03 30.03 8.68
CA ASP A 39 103.50 29.96 8.71
C ASP A 39 104.09 29.48 7.37
N GLU A 40 103.41 28.53 6.72
CA GLU A 40 103.77 28.02 5.40
C GLU A 40 102.52 27.92 4.49
N PRO A 41 102.59 28.41 3.24
CA PRO A 41 101.45 28.40 2.34
C PRO A 41 101.07 26.97 1.90
N MET A 42 99.77 26.74 1.69
CA MET A 42 99.29 25.48 1.12
C MET A 42 99.87 25.22 -0.29
N LYS A 43 100.06 23.94 -0.62
CA LYS A 43 100.53 23.51 -1.95
C LYS A 43 99.58 23.97 -3.05
N ALA A 44 100.13 24.41 -4.18
CA ALA A 44 99.36 24.91 -5.32
C ALA A 44 98.35 23.88 -5.88
N SER A 45 98.69 22.58 -5.86
CA SER A 45 97.77 21.51 -6.27
C SER A 45 96.57 21.36 -5.33
N VAL A 46 96.81 21.42 -4.01
CA VAL A 46 95.79 21.36 -2.97
C VAL A 46 94.88 22.59 -3.04
N ARG A 47 95.46 23.77 -3.29
CA ARG A 47 94.71 25.01 -3.48
C ARG A 47 93.74 24.91 -4.66
N LYS A 48 94.21 24.43 -5.81
CA LYS A 48 93.39 24.30 -7.02
C LYS A 48 92.25 23.31 -6.80
N GLU A 49 92.55 22.15 -6.21
CA GLU A 49 91.53 21.13 -5.90
C GLU A 49 90.50 21.64 -4.87
N LEU A 50 90.93 22.42 -3.87
CA LEU A 50 90.04 23.05 -2.89
C LEU A 50 89.15 24.11 -3.54
N GLU A 51 89.70 24.93 -4.43
CA GLU A 51 88.93 25.91 -5.23
C GLU A 51 87.87 25.20 -6.09
N ASP A 52 88.23 24.12 -6.79
CA ASP A 52 87.30 23.31 -7.60
C ASP A 52 86.20 22.67 -6.73
N LEU A 53 86.54 22.15 -5.54
CA LEU A 53 85.57 21.58 -4.59
C LEU A 53 84.58 22.63 -4.06
N LEU A 54 85.06 23.84 -3.77
CA LEU A 54 84.23 24.95 -3.29
C LEU A 54 83.31 25.49 -4.38
N GLU A 55 83.79 25.60 -5.63
CA GLU A 55 82.99 26.05 -6.77
C GLU A 55 81.84 25.07 -7.08
N ASN A 56 82.07 23.76 -6.92
CA ASN A 56 81.06 22.74 -7.19
C ASN A 56 80.24 22.30 -5.96
N ALA A 57 80.49 22.86 -4.78
CA ALA A 57 79.82 22.47 -3.54
C ALA A 57 78.31 22.74 -3.55
N GLU A 58 77.93 23.99 -3.86
CA GLU A 58 76.53 24.40 -3.91
C GLU A 58 75.75 23.68 -5.04
N PRO A 59 76.26 23.57 -6.29
CA PRO A 59 75.59 22.81 -7.34
C PRO A 59 75.35 21.34 -6.97
N ASN A 60 76.32 20.69 -6.32
CA ASN A 60 76.19 19.30 -5.89
C ASN A 60 75.19 19.13 -4.75
N ASP A 61 75.21 20.01 -3.75
CA ASP A 61 74.27 19.97 -2.63
C ASP A 61 72.84 20.30 -3.08
N TRP A 62 72.66 21.21 -4.04
CA TRP A 62 71.37 21.48 -4.67
C TRP A 62 70.85 20.27 -5.47
N SER A 63 71.72 19.62 -6.25
CA SER A 63 71.37 18.39 -6.98
C SER A 63 70.94 17.27 -6.03
N ALA A 64 71.62 17.14 -4.88
CA ALA A 64 71.23 16.19 -3.83
C ALA A 64 69.85 16.53 -3.24
N ALA A 65 69.56 17.81 -2.99
CA ALA A 65 68.26 18.25 -2.48
C ALA A 65 67.12 17.96 -3.47
N LEU A 66 67.34 18.20 -4.77
CA LEU A 66 66.38 17.86 -5.83
C LEU A 66 66.13 16.35 -5.94
N LYS A 67 67.17 15.54 -5.71
CA LYS A 67 67.06 14.07 -5.78
C LYS A 67 66.28 13.50 -4.60
N GLU A 68 66.43 14.07 -3.41
CA GLU A 68 65.67 13.65 -2.23
C GLU A 68 64.23 14.19 -2.21
N ASP A 69 64.01 15.38 -2.78
CA ASP A 69 62.73 16.11 -2.85
C ASP A 69 61.96 16.12 -1.52
N SER A 70 62.69 16.38 -0.42
CA SER A 70 62.15 16.37 0.94
C SER A 70 62.23 17.76 1.56
N ILE A 71 61.28 18.08 2.46
CA ILE A 71 61.32 19.34 3.22
C ILE A 71 62.65 19.48 3.95
N ARG A 72 63.16 18.38 4.51
CA ARG A 72 64.43 18.33 5.24
C ARG A 72 65.62 18.66 4.33
N ALA A 73 65.72 18.06 3.15
CA ALA A 73 66.83 18.28 2.24
C ALA A 73 66.90 19.74 1.75
N TYR A 74 65.76 20.35 1.43
CA TYR A 74 65.71 21.76 1.06
C TYR A 74 65.98 22.71 2.25
N GLN A 75 65.60 22.32 3.48
CA GLN A 75 65.95 23.08 4.69
C GLN A 75 67.46 23.02 4.97
N ASP A 76 68.06 21.85 4.83
CA ASP A 76 69.50 21.65 5.01
C ASP A 76 70.30 22.45 3.96
N TYR A 77 69.86 22.48 2.69
CA TYR A 77 70.40 23.36 1.66
C TYR A 77 70.31 24.85 2.04
N LEU A 78 69.14 25.32 2.50
CA LEU A 78 68.94 26.72 2.92
C LEU A 78 69.78 27.12 4.14
N ASN A 79 70.06 26.18 5.04
CA ASN A 79 70.91 26.41 6.21
C ASN A 79 72.39 26.51 5.82
N GLN A 80 72.84 25.67 4.89
CA GLN A 80 74.23 25.66 4.41
C GLN A 80 74.53 26.83 3.46
N TYR A 81 73.54 27.27 2.67
CA TYR A 81 73.67 28.36 1.69
C TYR A 81 72.58 29.42 1.86
N PRO A 82 72.63 30.27 2.92
CA PRO A 82 71.58 31.26 3.20
C PRO A 82 71.36 32.30 2.08
N GLU A 83 72.43 32.60 1.33
CA GLU A 83 72.43 33.52 0.17
C GLU A 83 72.76 32.79 -1.15
N GLY A 84 72.48 31.47 -1.19
CA GLY A 84 72.70 30.64 -2.38
C GLY A 84 71.78 31.00 -3.55
N SER A 85 72.23 30.66 -4.75
CA SER A 85 71.55 30.95 -6.02
C SER A 85 70.19 30.26 -6.16
N HIS A 86 69.96 29.11 -5.52
CA HIS A 86 68.70 28.36 -5.57
C HIS A 86 67.80 28.55 -4.34
N ARG A 87 68.07 29.55 -3.50
CA ARG A 87 67.31 29.82 -2.26
C ARG A 87 65.79 29.92 -2.48
N GLN A 88 65.36 30.63 -3.53
CA GLN A 88 63.93 30.81 -3.81
C GLN A 88 63.28 29.51 -4.30
N GLU A 89 64.00 28.73 -5.10
CA GLU A 89 63.54 27.43 -5.59
C GLU A 89 63.35 26.45 -4.43
N ALA A 90 64.30 26.38 -3.50
CA ALA A 90 64.21 25.57 -2.28
C ALA A 90 62.99 25.94 -1.42
N ARG A 91 62.74 27.24 -1.22
CA ARG A 91 61.55 27.73 -0.48
C ARG A 91 60.25 27.36 -1.17
N ASN A 92 60.18 27.49 -2.49
CA ASN A 92 59.01 27.11 -3.28
C ASN A 92 58.76 25.60 -3.19
N ALA A 93 59.81 24.78 -3.26
CA ALA A 93 59.71 23.33 -3.13
C ALA A 93 59.17 22.92 -1.74
N ILE A 94 59.67 23.52 -0.66
CA ILE A 94 59.14 23.31 0.70
C ILE A 94 57.66 23.67 0.79
N SER A 95 57.26 24.82 0.24
CA SER A 95 55.85 25.26 0.24
C SER A 95 54.94 24.29 -0.52
N ARG A 96 55.37 23.84 -1.70
CA ARG A 96 54.68 22.84 -2.52
C ARG A 96 54.48 21.53 -1.74
N LEU A 97 55.54 21.00 -1.15
CA LEU A 97 55.49 19.73 -0.40
C LEU A 97 54.58 19.82 0.83
N LYS A 98 54.61 20.94 1.57
CA LYS A 98 53.69 21.19 2.69
C LYS A 98 52.24 21.25 2.25
N THR A 99 51.96 21.87 1.11
CA THR A 99 50.60 21.94 0.57
C THR A 99 50.12 20.58 0.10
N GLN A 100 51.01 19.79 -0.52
CA GLN A 100 50.69 18.44 -0.98
C GLN A 100 50.42 17.49 0.20
N SER A 101 51.22 17.55 1.27
CA SER A 101 50.97 16.75 2.47
C SER A 101 49.65 17.13 3.15
N ALA A 102 49.37 18.43 3.30
CA ALA A 102 48.13 18.92 3.88
C ALA A 102 46.88 18.49 3.07
N LYS A 103 46.98 18.51 1.73
CA LYS A 103 45.91 17.99 0.85
C LYS A 103 45.71 16.48 1.04
N MET A 104 46.78 15.69 1.04
CA MET A 104 46.71 14.24 1.24
C MET A 104 46.03 13.89 2.57
N GLU A 105 46.40 14.57 3.66
CA GLU A 105 45.77 14.35 4.96
C GLU A 105 44.29 14.75 5.00
N ALA A 106 43.92 15.84 4.30
CA ALA A 106 42.52 16.24 4.18
C ALA A 106 41.70 15.21 3.38
N ASP A 107 42.25 14.65 2.31
CA ASP A 107 41.62 13.61 1.51
C ASP A 107 41.43 12.31 2.31
N ILE A 108 42.43 11.92 3.11
CA ILE A 108 42.33 10.76 4.03
C ILE A 108 41.21 10.99 5.04
N ARG A 109 41.21 12.12 5.76
CA ARG A 109 40.17 12.46 6.74
C ARG A 109 38.78 12.42 6.13
N LYS A 110 38.60 13.00 4.94
CA LYS A 110 37.32 12.98 4.22
C LYS A 110 36.87 11.58 3.84
N SER A 111 37.81 10.70 3.49
CA SER A 111 37.49 9.29 3.17
C SER A 111 37.08 8.49 4.41
N GLU A 112 37.75 8.70 5.54
CA GLU A 112 37.43 8.08 6.83
C GLU A 112 36.06 8.55 7.34
N ASP A 113 35.81 9.85 7.25
CA ASP A 113 34.53 10.45 7.63
C ASP A 113 33.36 9.83 6.87
N LYS A 114 33.55 9.61 5.56
CA LYS A 114 32.54 8.99 4.70
C LYS A 114 32.30 7.53 5.06
N ILE A 115 33.34 6.75 5.37
CA ILE A 115 33.18 5.34 5.76
C ILE A 115 32.35 5.21 7.04
N LEU A 116 32.62 6.08 8.03
CA LEU A 116 31.85 6.13 9.27
C LEU A 116 30.38 6.47 9.01
N TYR A 117 30.12 7.50 8.21
CA TYR A 117 28.76 7.89 7.83
C TYR A 117 28.03 6.82 6.99
N ASP A 118 28.73 6.13 6.08
CA ASP A 118 28.14 5.06 5.27
C ASP A 118 27.77 3.83 6.12
N SER A 119 28.45 3.61 7.25
CA SER A 119 28.23 2.45 8.14
C SER A 119 26.96 2.50 9.00
N ILE A 120 26.39 3.70 9.23
CA ILE A 120 25.19 3.84 10.08
C ILE A 120 23.89 3.56 9.32
N ASN A 121 22.86 3.11 10.04
CA ASN A 121 21.51 2.96 9.52
C ASN A 121 20.78 4.31 9.53
N LYS A 122 20.59 4.92 8.34
CA LYS A 122 19.94 6.24 8.19
C LYS A 122 18.42 6.22 8.45
N LYS A 123 17.82 5.06 8.66
CA LYS A 123 16.40 4.94 9.04
C LYS A 123 16.19 4.85 10.55
N ASP A 124 17.27 4.77 11.34
CA ASP A 124 17.22 4.67 12.79
C ASP A 124 17.61 6.01 13.41
N LYS A 125 16.64 6.68 14.04
CA LYS A 125 16.84 7.96 14.74
C LYS A 125 17.94 7.89 15.78
N LYS A 126 18.03 6.77 16.51
CA LYS A 126 19.04 6.60 17.55
C LYS A 126 20.42 6.42 16.94
N ALA A 127 20.55 5.69 15.84
CA ALA A 127 21.82 5.55 15.15
C ALA A 127 22.33 6.89 14.56
N LEU A 128 21.43 7.72 14.05
CA LEU A 128 21.76 9.07 13.58
C LEU A 128 22.16 10.00 14.74
N GLN A 129 21.41 9.98 15.84
CA GLN A 129 21.73 10.77 17.04
C GLN A 129 23.08 10.34 17.64
N ASP A 130 23.31 9.03 17.82
CA ASP A 130 24.56 8.50 18.36
C ASP A 130 25.76 8.86 17.44
N PHE A 131 25.57 8.96 16.12
CA PHE A 131 26.59 9.45 15.19
C PHE A 131 26.89 10.93 15.36
N ILE A 132 25.84 11.78 15.41
CA ILE A 132 25.96 13.23 15.60
C ILE A 132 26.68 13.56 16.91
N ASP A 133 26.34 12.85 17.99
CA ASP A 133 26.91 13.08 19.31
C ASP A 133 28.36 12.60 19.41
N LYS A 134 28.71 11.51 18.71
CA LYS A 134 30.03 10.88 18.81
C LYS A 134 31.07 11.48 17.87
N TYR A 135 30.66 12.04 16.73
CA TYR A 135 31.55 12.53 15.67
C TYR A 135 31.24 13.98 15.31
N GLU A 136 31.23 14.89 16.29
CA GLU A 136 30.78 16.29 16.13
C GLU A 136 31.47 17.07 14.99
N ASP A 137 32.74 16.77 14.71
CA ASP A 137 33.56 17.44 13.68
C ASP A 137 33.54 16.73 12.31
N ASN A 138 32.78 15.64 12.17
CA ASN A 138 32.72 14.88 10.91
C ASN A 138 31.99 15.66 9.82
N ALA A 139 32.51 15.58 8.58
CA ALA A 139 31.99 16.33 7.45
C ALA A 139 30.51 16.07 7.09
N TYR A 140 29.91 14.99 7.59
CA TYR A 140 28.53 14.57 7.31
C TYR A 140 27.54 14.81 8.45
N VAL A 141 27.95 15.47 9.54
CA VAL A 141 27.07 15.77 10.69
C VAL A 141 25.84 16.57 10.28
N ASP A 142 25.99 17.59 9.43
CA ASP A 142 24.86 18.42 9.00
C ASP A 142 23.85 17.62 8.16
N GLU A 143 24.33 16.68 7.35
CA GLU A 143 23.47 15.79 6.57
C GLU A 143 22.76 14.78 7.47
N ALA A 144 23.45 14.23 8.48
CA ALA A 144 22.82 13.39 9.51
C ALA A 144 21.74 14.15 10.30
N LYS A 145 21.99 15.39 10.70
CA LYS A 145 21.00 16.26 11.39
C LYS A 145 19.78 16.53 10.51
N LYS A 146 19.99 16.75 9.21
CA LYS A 146 18.90 16.95 8.26
C LYS A 146 18.00 15.72 8.18
N ILE A 147 18.57 14.52 8.02
CA ILE A 147 17.82 13.27 7.98
C ILE A 147 17.10 13.02 9.31
N LEU A 148 17.76 13.26 10.45
CA LEU A 148 17.14 13.09 11.77
C LEU A 148 15.92 14.00 11.92
N ASN A 149 16.03 15.28 11.55
CA ASN A 149 14.93 16.23 11.59
C ASN A 149 13.81 15.85 10.62
N GLU A 150 14.12 15.34 9.42
CA GLU A 150 13.12 14.79 8.49
C GLU A 150 12.34 13.63 9.12
N LEU A 151 13.04 12.69 9.78
CA LEU A 151 12.41 11.57 10.47
C LEU A 151 11.60 12.02 11.70
N GLU A 152 12.05 13.04 12.43
CA GLU A 152 11.31 13.62 13.57
C GLU A 152 10.05 14.35 13.11
N ASN A 153 10.13 15.15 12.03
CA ASN A 153 8.97 15.81 11.45
C ASN A 153 7.91 14.82 10.95
N ARG A 154 8.32 13.67 10.38
CA ARG A 154 7.39 12.58 10.01
C ARG A 154 6.55 12.08 11.20
N ASP A 155 7.13 11.96 12.40
CA ASP A 155 6.36 11.54 13.58
C ASP A 155 5.31 12.58 13.98
N TYR A 156 5.57 13.88 13.77
CA TYR A 156 4.61 14.95 14.04
C TYR A 156 3.55 15.09 12.93
N ILE A 157 3.91 14.75 11.68
CA ILE A 157 3.02 14.77 10.49
C ILE A 157 2.07 13.57 10.48
N HIS A 158 2.46 12.43 11.04
CA HIS A 158 1.58 11.25 11.16
C HIS A 158 0.27 11.56 11.91
N TYR A 159 0.32 12.50 12.88
CA TYR A 159 -0.89 13.03 13.54
C TYR A 159 -1.85 13.74 12.56
N GLY A 160 -1.30 14.41 11.53
CA GLY A 160 -2.06 15.01 10.45
C GLY A 160 -2.72 13.98 9.53
N MET A 161 -2.01 12.90 9.20
CA MET A 161 -2.57 11.81 8.38
C MET A 161 -3.68 11.05 9.10
N ASP A 162 -3.52 10.79 10.41
CA ASP A 162 -4.57 10.18 11.24
C ASP A 162 -5.85 11.03 11.26
N ALA A 163 -5.71 12.36 11.46
CA ALA A 163 -6.85 13.28 11.41
C ALA A 163 -7.51 13.30 10.02
N LEU A 164 -6.72 13.34 8.94
CA LEU A 164 -7.24 13.28 7.58
C LEU A 164 -7.97 11.96 7.31
N LYS A 165 -7.45 10.85 7.81
CA LYS A 165 -8.07 9.52 7.70
C LYS A 165 -9.42 9.47 8.41
N GLU A 166 -9.54 10.07 9.59
CA GLU A 166 -10.82 10.21 10.29
C GLU A 166 -11.81 11.06 9.48
N ASP A 167 -11.38 12.20 8.92
CA ASP A 167 -12.22 13.07 8.09
C ASP A 167 -12.67 12.38 6.79
N ILE A 168 -11.79 11.62 6.15
CA ILE A 168 -12.11 10.80 4.97
C ILE A 168 -13.13 9.73 5.34
N LEU A 169 -12.95 9.02 6.46
CA LEU A 169 -13.88 7.99 6.91
C LEU A 169 -15.26 8.57 7.26
N ALA A 170 -15.30 9.73 7.93
CA ALA A 170 -16.53 10.47 8.20
C ALA A 170 -17.23 10.84 6.89
N THR A 171 -16.49 11.37 5.91
CA THR A 171 -17.02 11.74 4.60
C THR A 171 -17.54 10.53 3.82
N GLN A 172 -16.85 9.38 3.86
CA GLN A 172 -17.29 8.14 3.21
C GLN A 172 -18.57 7.55 3.81
N THR A 173 -18.84 7.82 5.09
CA THR A 173 -19.96 7.22 5.82
C THR A 173 -21.18 8.14 5.91
N ASP A 174 -21.02 9.45 5.72
CA ASP A 174 -22.12 10.41 5.71
C ASP A 174 -22.89 10.42 4.38
N LYS A 175 -24.11 9.89 4.41
CA LYS A 175 -25.01 9.84 3.24
C LYS A 175 -25.69 11.17 2.91
N SER A 176 -25.53 12.22 3.71
CA SER A 176 -26.03 13.56 3.40
C SER A 176 -25.14 14.29 2.39
N ILE A 177 -23.89 13.85 2.23
CA ILE A 177 -22.93 14.42 1.30
C ILE A 177 -23.28 14.01 -0.13
N ASN A 178 -23.48 15.00 -1.00
CA ASN A 178 -23.93 14.78 -2.38
C ASN A 178 -22.85 14.13 -3.26
N ASP A 179 -21.59 14.54 -3.09
CA ASP A 179 -20.43 13.95 -3.79
C ASP A 179 -19.28 13.71 -2.80
N PRO A 180 -19.31 12.58 -2.07
CA PRO A 180 -18.26 12.25 -1.10
C PRO A 180 -16.88 12.18 -1.72
N ASN A 181 -16.76 11.73 -2.97
CA ASN A 181 -15.47 11.56 -3.64
C ASN A 181 -14.80 12.89 -3.91
N LYS A 182 -15.59 13.88 -4.36
CA LYS A 182 -15.08 15.24 -4.57
C LYS A 182 -14.64 15.88 -3.26
N GLN A 183 -15.41 15.73 -2.18
CA GLN A 183 -15.05 16.27 -0.87
C GLN A 183 -13.79 15.60 -0.29
N ILE A 184 -13.65 14.28 -0.45
CA ILE A 184 -12.42 13.55 -0.08
C ILE A 184 -11.21 14.09 -0.86
N LEU A 185 -11.35 14.32 -2.16
CA LEU A 185 -10.28 14.90 -2.96
C LEU A 185 -9.91 16.32 -2.47
N GLU A 186 -10.89 17.14 -2.11
CA GLU A 186 -10.66 18.49 -1.56
C GLU A 186 -9.94 18.45 -0.21
N LEU A 187 -10.29 17.50 0.67
CA LEU A 187 -9.59 17.29 1.95
C LEU A 187 -8.12 16.92 1.74
N ILE A 188 -7.84 15.95 0.86
CA ILE A 188 -6.48 15.51 0.54
C ILE A 188 -5.68 16.65 -0.10
N GLU A 189 -6.27 17.40 -1.04
CA GLU A 189 -5.60 18.55 -1.66
C GLU A 189 -5.30 19.66 -0.66
N SER A 190 -6.19 19.92 0.30
CA SER A 190 -5.95 20.88 1.38
C SER A 190 -4.74 20.43 2.21
N ALA A 191 -4.73 19.16 2.64
CA ALA A 191 -3.67 18.60 3.46
C ALA A 191 -2.29 18.61 2.76
N PHE A 192 -2.26 18.41 1.43
CA PHE A 192 -1.03 18.62 0.64
C PHE A 192 -0.62 20.09 0.53
N THR A 193 -1.59 21.02 0.53
CA THR A 193 -1.34 22.45 0.30
C THR A 193 -0.84 23.15 1.56
N ASP A 194 -1.36 22.77 2.72
CA ASP A 194 -0.94 23.29 4.02
C ASP A 194 0.26 22.53 4.64
N GLY A 195 0.69 21.42 4.01
CA GLY A 195 1.82 20.61 4.45
C GLY A 195 1.48 19.65 5.59
N THR A 196 0.20 19.39 5.84
CA THR A 196 -0.28 18.40 6.82
C THR A 196 0.11 16.98 6.45
N ILE A 197 0.27 16.68 5.16
CA ILE A 197 0.77 15.39 4.66
C ILE A 197 1.75 15.61 3.49
N ASP A 198 2.64 14.64 3.28
CA ASP A 198 3.41 14.48 2.04
C ASP A 198 2.94 13.26 1.22
N ILE A 199 3.63 13.00 0.10
CA ILE A 199 3.26 11.90 -0.81
C ILE A 199 3.52 10.53 -0.17
N ASP A 200 4.60 10.40 0.61
CA ASP A 200 4.97 9.14 1.25
C ASP A 200 3.90 8.78 2.30
N ASP A 201 3.40 9.75 3.07
CA ASP A 201 2.30 9.53 4.04
C ASP A 201 1.05 8.92 3.37
N LEU A 202 0.66 9.48 2.22
CA LEU A 202 -0.49 8.99 1.48
C LEU A 202 -0.24 7.60 0.87
N LEU A 203 0.98 7.35 0.37
CA LEU A 203 1.36 6.07 -0.21
C LEU A 203 1.43 4.97 0.84
N ASP A 204 1.96 5.25 2.02
CA ASP A 204 1.99 4.33 3.17
C ASP A 204 0.56 3.90 3.56
N GLU A 205 -0.38 4.85 3.65
CA GLU A 205 -1.78 4.52 3.94
C GLU A 205 -2.45 3.69 2.83
N ILE A 206 -2.12 3.95 1.56
CA ILE A 206 -2.61 3.13 0.43
C ILE A 206 -1.96 1.74 0.42
N GLU A 207 -0.71 1.61 0.86
CA GLU A 207 -0.04 0.32 1.00
C GLU A 207 -0.73 -0.53 2.07
N ASP A 208 -1.02 0.08 3.22
CA ASP A 208 -1.70 -0.54 4.36
C ASP A 208 -3.15 -0.93 4.05
N ASP A 209 -3.91 -0.05 3.40
CA ASP A 209 -5.24 -0.34 2.86
C ASP A 209 -5.36 0.16 1.41
N ASN A 210 -5.15 -0.74 0.45
CA ASN A 210 -5.35 -0.42 -0.97
C ASN A 210 -6.81 -0.10 -1.35
N ASN A 211 -7.75 -0.16 -0.41
CA ASN A 211 -9.12 0.31 -0.55
C ASN A 211 -9.40 1.59 0.25
N PHE A 212 -8.39 2.24 0.82
CA PHE A 212 -8.50 3.51 1.55
C PHE A 212 -9.20 4.57 0.69
N LEU A 213 -8.73 4.73 -0.56
CA LEU A 213 -9.35 5.60 -1.56
C LEU A 213 -9.94 4.80 -2.71
N ASN A 214 -11.00 5.34 -3.31
CA ASN A 214 -11.56 4.72 -4.50
C ASN A 214 -10.81 5.11 -5.78
N ALA A 215 -11.08 4.37 -6.86
CA ALA A 215 -10.39 4.54 -8.13
C ALA A 215 -10.58 5.94 -8.74
N TRP A 216 -11.69 6.62 -8.47
CA TRP A 216 -11.91 7.97 -8.98
C TRP A 216 -10.97 8.97 -8.29
N VAL A 217 -10.90 8.94 -6.96
CA VAL A 217 -10.02 9.84 -6.19
C VAL A 217 -8.57 9.63 -6.59
N ILE A 218 -8.11 8.37 -6.68
CA ILE A 218 -6.75 8.05 -7.13
C ILE A 218 -6.48 8.61 -8.54
N LYS A 219 -7.42 8.45 -9.49
CA LYS A 219 -7.25 9.02 -10.84
C LYS A 219 -7.15 10.54 -10.83
N GLU A 220 -7.93 11.22 -10.00
CA GLU A 220 -7.86 12.67 -9.89
C GLU A 220 -6.54 13.14 -9.27
N LEU A 221 -6.02 12.43 -8.26
CA LEU A 221 -4.69 12.68 -7.70
C LEU A 221 -3.58 12.51 -8.75
N VAL A 222 -3.69 11.49 -9.61
CA VAL A 222 -2.78 11.31 -10.76
C VAL A 222 -2.87 12.48 -11.74
N LYS A 223 -4.09 12.89 -12.12
CA LYS A 223 -4.29 14.03 -13.02
C LYS A 223 -3.73 15.34 -12.45
N LYS A 224 -3.82 15.51 -11.13
CA LYS A 224 -3.29 16.65 -10.39
C LYS A 224 -1.80 16.54 -10.07
N GLN A 225 -1.13 15.47 -10.51
CA GLN A 225 0.30 15.22 -10.29
C GLN A 225 0.69 15.13 -8.80
N ARG A 226 -0.24 14.72 -7.92
CA ARG A 226 0.05 14.44 -6.50
C ARG A 226 0.73 13.09 -6.30
N LEU A 227 0.40 12.14 -7.15
CA LEU A 227 1.05 10.84 -7.27
C LEU A 227 1.04 10.40 -8.73
N ASN A 228 1.80 9.38 -9.07
CA ASN A 228 1.82 8.79 -10.40
C ASN A 228 1.62 7.26 -10.32
N TYR A 229 1.41 6.61 -11.48
CA TYR A 229 1.13 5.17 -11.49
C TYR A 229 2.30 4.30 -11.04
N ARG A 230 3.54 4.78 -11.17
CA ARG A 230 4.74 4.06 -10.72
C ARG A 230 4.82 4.05 -9.20
N ASP A 231 4.44 5.14 -8.54
CA ASP A 231 4.36 5.19 -7.07
C ASP A 231 3.46 4.06 -6.53
N LEU A 232 2.32 3.81 -7.20
CA LEU A 232 1.42 2.70 -6.87
C LEU A 232 2.05 1.31 -7.12
N GLU A 233 2.86 1.16 -8.17
CA GLU A 233 3.61 -0.09 -8.42
C GLU A 233 4.67 -0.32 -7.35
N ASP A 234 5.36 0.73 -6.92
CA ASP A 234 6.46 0.69 -5.97
C ASP A 234 5.98 0.27 -4.56
N ILE A 235 4.76 0.67 -4.16
CA ILE A 235 4.08 0.15 -2.94
C ILE A 235 3.37 -1.20 -3.15
N GLY A 236 3.62 -1.88 -4.27
CA GLY A 236 3.19 -3.26 -4.49
C GLY A 236 1.76 -3.45 -5.02
N ILE A 237 1.08 -2.40 -5.47
CA ILE A 237 -0.18 -2.56 -6.22
C ILE A 237 0.12 -3.25 -7.55
N LYS A 238 -0.60 -4.33 -7.85
CA LYS A 238 -0.33 -5.14 -9.05
C LYS A 238 -0.68 -4.36 -10.32
N THR A 239 0.19 -4.44 -11.32
CA THR A 239 0.05 -3.77 -12.63
C THR A 239 -1.31 -4.00 -13.29
N GLU A 240 -1.93 -5.17 -13.14
CA GLU A 240 -3.27 -5.45 -13.68
C GLU A 240 -4.38 -4.54 -13.11
N PHE A 241 -4.28 -4.13 -11.84
CA PHE A 241 -5.20 -3.15 -11.24
C PHE A 241 -4.90 -1.73 -11.72
N ILE A 242 -3.62 -1.40 -11.86
CA ILE A 242 -3.17 -0.09 -12.35
C ILE A 242 -3.56 0.10 -13.82
N GLN A 243 -3.49 -0.94 -14.64
CA GLN A 243 -3.99 -0.91 -16.02
C GLN A 243 -5.49 -0.63 -16.07
N LYS A 244 -6.29 -1.23 -15.16
CA LYS A 244 -7.72 -0.92 -15.05
C LYS A 244 -7.99 0.50 -14.55
N LEU A 245 -7.17 0.98 -13.62
CA LEU A 245 -7.22 2.36 -13.13
C LEU A 245 -6.86 3.37 -14.24
N ALA A 246 -5.81 3.13 -15.03
CA ALA A 246 -5.42 3.99 -16.14
C ALA A 246 -6.45 3.98 -17.28
N GLY A 247 -7.16 2.86 -17.47
CA GLY A 247 -8.22 2.74 -18.46
C GLY A 247 -9.45 3.60 -18.13
N ASN A 248 -10.17 4.05 -19.17
CA ASN A 248 -11.44 4.74 -19.01
C ASN A 248 -12.61 3.73 -18.94
N VAL A 249 -12.68 2.98 -17.83
CA VAL A 249 -13.72 1.96 -17.64
C VAL A 249 -14.89 2.54 -16.85
N GLN A 250 -16.08 2.53 -17.46
CA GLN A 250 -17.31 2.91 -16.77
C GLN A 250 -17.82 1.75 -15.93
N ARG A 251 -18.40 2.08 -14.77
CA ARG A 251 -19.08 1.11 -13.93
C ARG A 251 -20.45 0.80 -14.52
N THR A 252 -20.87 -0.45 -14.39
CA THR A 252 -22.21 -0.88 -14.81
C THR A 252 -23.27 -0.19 -13.96
N ARG A 253 -24.19 0.50 -14.62
CA ARG A 253 -25.42 1.04 -14.05
C ARG A 253 -26.58 0.11 -14.38
N PHE A 254 -27.57 0.12 -13.50
CA PHE A 254 -28.79 -0.68 -13.66
C PHE A 254 -29.99 0.24 -13.72
N ASP A 255 -30.89 -0.06 -14.65
CA ASP A 255 -32.14 0.65 -14.78
C ASP A 255 -33.09 0.29 -13.64
N VAL A 256 -33.98 1.22 -13.32
CA VAL A 256 -35.08 0.99 -12.38
C VAL A 256 -36.05 0.00 -13.06
N PRO A 257 -36.26 -1.20 -12.50
CA PRO A 257 -37.20 -2.15 -13.05
C PRO A 257 -38.63 -1.65 -12.81
N GLU A 258 -39.59 -2.22 -13.53
CA GLU A 258 -41.01 -2.02 -13.22
C GLU A 258 -41.33 -2.51 -11.79
N SER A 259 -42.52 -2.21 -11.25
CA SER A 259 -42.93 -2.80 -9.98
C SER A 259 -43.61 -4.15 -10.23
N ILE A 260 -43.26 -5.18 -9.46
CA ILE A 260 -43.97 -6.46 -9.48
C ILE A 260 -45.01 -6.53 -8.37
N SER A 261 -46.15 -7.14 -8.67
CA SER A 261 -47.16 -7.52 -7.67
C SER A 261 -47.09 -9.00 -7.31
N GLU A 262 -46.50 -9.84 -8.16
CA GLU A 262 -46.35 -11.27 -7.92
C GLU A 262 -45.06 -11.79 -8.57
N ILE A 263 -44.62 -12.98 -8.15
CA ILE A 263 -43.56 -13.72 -8.84
C ILE A 263 -44.16 -14.30 -10.14
N SER A 264 -43.55 -13.95 -11.27
CA SER A 264 -44.00 -14.29 -12.62
C SER A 264 -43.91 -15.80 -12.85
N ARG A 265 -42.79 -16.40 -12.44
CA ARG A 265 -42.52 -17.82 -12.64
C ARG A 265 -43.18 -18.70 -11.58
N LYS A 266 -43.98 -19.68 -11.99
CA LYS A 266 -44.56 -20.71 -11.11
C LYS A 266 -43.69 -21.97 -11.12
N GLU A 267 -43.84 -22.83 -10.10
CA GLU A 267 -43.10 -24.10 -9.96
C GLU A 267 -41.56 -23.92 -9.93
N THR A 268 -41.11 -22.97 -9.11
CA THR A 268 -39.70 -22.59 -8.98
C THR A 268 -39.23 -22.71 -7.54
N THR A 269 -37.92 -22.73 -7.30
CA THR A 269 -37.35 -22.46 -5.99
C THR A 269 -37.01 -20.96 -5.90
N GLU A 270 -37.64 -20.27 -4.97
CA GLU A 270 -37.47 -18.84 -4.75
C GLU A 270 -36.31 -18.58 -3.80
N VAL A 271 -35.38 -17.72 -4.19
CA VAL A 271 -34.17 -17.39 -3.43
C VAL A 271 -34.15 -15.90 -3.13
N TYR A 272 -34.40 -15.54 -1.87
CA TYR A 272 -34.52 -14.15 -1.44
C TYR A 272 -33.22 -13.64 -0.83
N PHE A 273 -32.71 -12.52 -1.35
CA PHE A 273 -31.55 -11.83 -0.81
C PHE A 273 -31.98 -10.59 -0.03
N TRP A 274 -31.73 -10.62 1.28
CA TRP A 274 -32.00 -9.53 2.22
C TRP A 274 -30.68 -8.91 2.64
N GLY A 275 -30.61 -7.60 2.86
CA GLY A 275 -29.40 -6.98 3.38
C GLY A 275 -29.55 -5.48 3.55
N ILE A 276 -28.75 -4.87 4.41
CA ILE A 276 -28.74 -3.41 4.56
C ILE A 276 -28.01 -2.79 3.34
N PRO A 277 -28.18 -1.48 3.02
CA PRO A 277 -27.41 -0.86 1.94
C PRO A 277 -25.91 -1.05 2.15
N SER A 278 -25.18 -1.23 1.05
CA SER A 278 -23.73 -1.42 1.04
C SER A 278 -23.23 -2.73 1.68
N SER A 279 -24.10 -3.67 2.08
CA SER A 279 -23.73 -4.99 2.64
C SER A 279 -23.03 -5.96 1.66
N GLY A 280 -22.85 -5.57 0.39
CA GLY A 280 -22.25 -6.41 -0.65
C GLY A 280 -23.21 -7.39 -1.33
N LYS A 281 -24.51 -7.32 -1.04
CA LYS A 281 -25.56 -8.19 -1.62
C LYS A 281 -25.53 -8.29 -3.15
N SER A 282 -25.57 -7.16 -3.86
CA SER A 282 -25.60 -7.17 -5.33
C SER A 282 -24.29 -7.71 -5.92
N CYS A 283 -23.15 -7.46 -5.27
CA CYS A 283 -21.90 -8.09 -5.67
C CYS A 283 -21.89 -9.61 -5.42
N ALA A 284 -22.43 -10.06 -4.28
CA ALA A 284 -22.55 -11.48 -3.98
C ALA A 284 -23.45 -12.19 -4.98
N LEU A 285 -24.63 -11.63 -5.26
CA LEU A 285 -25.56 -12.12 -6.26
C LEU A 285 -24.94 -12.15 -7.65
N GLY A 286 -24.24 -11.09 -8.07
CA GLY A 286 -23.58 -11.05 -9.37
C GLY A 286 -22.50 -12.11 -9.53
N ALA A 287 -21.71 -12.34 -8.49
CA ALA A 287 -20.73 -13.41 -8.44
C ALA A 287 -21.38 -14.80 -8.47
N ILE A 288 -22.49 -15.00 -7.76
CA ILE A 288 -23.28 -16.26 -7.80
C ILE A 288 -23.81 -16.51 -9.21
N LEU A 289 -24.43 -15.52 -9.83
CA LEU A 289 -24.97 -15.65 -11.19
C LEU A 289 -23.86 -15.88 -12.23
N SER A 290 -22.70 -15.23 -12.07
CA SER A 290 -21.52 -15.48 -12.93
C SER A 290 -21.05 -16.92 -12.84
N VAL A 291 -20.92 -17.46 -11.63
CA VAL A 291 -20.52 -18.86 -11.43
C VAL A 291 -21.60 -19.83 -11.87
N ALA A 292 -22.88 -19.50 -11.66
CA ALA A 292 -24.00 -20.33 -12.12
C ALA A 292 -24.01 -20.45 -13.66
N GLY A 293 -23.65 -19.38 -14.38
CA GLY A 293 -23.62 -19.34 -15.83
C GLY A 293 -22.31 -19.76 -16.51
N ASN A 294 -21.23 -20.03 -15.75
CA ASN A 294 -19.91 -20.29 -16.35
C ASN A 294 -19.65 -21.76 -16.76
N GLY A 295 -20.56 -22.67 -16.44
CA GLY A 295 -20.46 -24.10 -16.79
C GLY A 295 -19.62 -24.95 -15.83
N GLN A 296 -19.04 -24.38 -14.76
CA GLN A 296 -18.18 -25.12 -13.82
C GLN A 296 -19.01 -25.88 -12.76
N VAL A 297 -19.96 -25.18 -12.12
CA VAL A 297 -20.79 -25.75 -11.04
C VAL A 297 -22.07 -26.35 -11.64
N ALA A 298 -22.95 -25.49 -12.14
CA ALA A 298 -24.02 -25.91 -13.03
C ALA A 298 -23.45 -26.18 -14.42
N LYS A 299 -23.96 -27.20 -15.09
CA LYS A 299 -23.59 -27.54 -16.47
C LYS A 299 -24.05 -26.46 -17.44
N THR A 300 -25.28 -25.97 -17.26
CA THR A 300 -25.86 -24.86 -18.05
C THR A 300 -26.78 -24.01 -17.19
N MET A 301 -26.88 -22.73 -17.54
CA MET A 301 -27.86 -21.79 -17.01
C MET A 301 -28.70 -21.27 -18.19
N THR A 302 -30.01 -21.46 -18.14
CA THR A 302 -30.95 -20.94 -19.15
C THR A 302 -31.77 -19.83 -18.53
N LEU A 303 -31.70 -18.62 -19.08
CA LEU A 303 -32.40 -17.45 -18.53
C LEU A 303 -33.88 -17.47 -18.94
N ASP A 304 -34.75 -17.03 -18.03
CA ASP A 304 -36.16 -16.80 -18.31
C ASP A 304 -36.34 -15.41 -18.96
N SER A 305 -36.73 -15.37 -20.23
CA SER A 305 -36.94 -14.13 -20.98
C SER A 305 -38.11 -13.30 -20.46
N ASP A 306 -39.04 -13.92 -19.75
CA ASP A 306 -40.29 -13.28 -19.34
C ASP A 306 -40.18 -12.63 -17.94
N CYS A 307 -39.06 -12.84 -17.24
CA CYS A 307 -38.86 -12.23 -15.93
C CYS A 307 -38.45 -10.76 -16.04
N GLN A 308 -38.91 -9.96 -15.09
CA GLN A 308 -38.62 -8.52 -15.03
C GLN A 308 -37.11 -8.21 -15.05
N GLY A 309 -36.32 -9.01 -14.35
CA GLY A 309 -34.89 -8.78 -14.15
C GLY A 309 -34.00 -9.33 -15.28
N PHE A 310 -34.53 -9.64 -16.47
CA PHE A 310 -33.75 -10.23 -17.56
C PHE A 310 -32.47 -9.43 -17.92
N ASP A 311 -32.58 -8.11 -18.08
CA ASP A 311 -31.40 -7.26 -18.38
C ASP A 311 -30.41 -7.23 -17.19
N TYR A 312 -30.93 -7.15 -15.95
CA TYR A 312 -30.13 -7.18 -14.74
C TYR A 312 -29.33 -8.49 -14.61
N MET A 313 -29.95 -9.65 -14.89
CA MET A 313 -29.29 -10.96 -14.91
C MET A 313 -28.22 -11.07 -15.99
N ASN A 314 -28.34 -10.35 -17.10
CA ASN A 314 -27.33 -10.37 -18.15
C ASN A 314 -26.14 -9.46 -17.82
N ARG A 315 -26.39 -8.28 -17.22
CA ARG A 315 -25.35 -7.27 -16.94
C ARG A 315 -24.57 -7.53 -15.67
N LEU A 316 -25.25 -7.88 -14.57
CA LEU A 316 -24.63 -7.99 -13.26
C LEU A 316 -23.48 -9.04 -13.22
N PRO A 317 -23.60 -10.24 -13.83
CA PRO A 317 -22.52 -11.23 -13.87
C PRO A 317 -21.27 -10.79 -14.62
N GLN A 318 -21.41 -9.87 -15.59
CA GLN A 318 -20.27 -9.35 -16.38
C GLN A 318 -19.29 -8.55 -15.51
N CYS A 319 -19.69 -8.17 -14.30
CA CYS A 319 -18.84 -7.52 -13.31
C CYS A 319 -17.93 -8.51 -12.57
N PHE A 320 -18.06 -9.83 -12.81
CA PHE A 320 -17.39 -10.90 -12.06
C PHE A 320 -16.90 -12.02 -12.99
N LEU A 321 -15.98 -11.72 -13.90
CA LEU A 321 -15.43 -12.70 -14.84
C LEU A 321 -14.46 -13.66 -14.14
N SER A 322 -14.59 -14.96 -14.42
CA SER A 322 -13.78 -16.03 -13.83
C SER A 322 -12.50 -16.37 -14.63
N ASN A 323 -12.15 -15.55 -15.63
CA ASN A 323 -10.98 -15.74 -16.49
C ASN A 323 -9.67 -15.17 -15.92
N GLY A 324 -9.66 -14.79 -14.63
CA GLY A 324 -8.50 -14.24 -13.93
C GLY A 324 -8.24 -12.75 -14.20
N THR A 325 -9.06 -12.08 -15.00
CA THR A 325 -8.92 -10.63 -15.25
C THR A 325 -9.44 -9.78 -14.08
N VAL A 326 -8.89 -8.58 -13.94
CA VAL A 326 -9.44 -7.59 -13.00
C VAL A 326 -10.77 -7.07 -13.55
N CYS A 327 -11.82 -7.21 -12.75
CA CYS A 327 -13.17 -6.79 -13.05
C CYS A 327 -13.49 -5.44 -12.39
N VAL A 328 -14.53 -4.77 -12.91
CA VAL A 328 -15.04 -3.52 -12.33
C VAL A 328 -16.32 -3.82 -11.57
N LEU A 329 -16.35 -3.43 -10.30
CA LEU A 329 -17.51 -3.61 -9.44
C LEU A 329 -18.67 -2.70 -9.89
N PRO A 330 -19.91 -3.23 -9.87
CA PRO A 330 -21.07 -2.49 -10.34
C PRO A 330 -21.34 -1.26 -9.47
N GLU A 331 -22.05 -0.26 -9.99
CA GLU A 331 -22.62 0.81 -9.15
C GLU A 331 -23.64 0.23 -8.15
N GLY A 332 -23.99 1.02 -7.13
CA GLY A 332 -25.07 0.63 -6.22
C GLY A 332 -26.36 0.43 -7.00
N THR A 333 -27.14 -0.60 -6.64
CA THR A 333 -28.48 -0.79 -7.20
C THR A 333 -29.36 0.42 -6.89
N PRO A 334 -30.33 0.77 -7.76
CA PRO A 334 -31.30 1.81 -7.47
C PRO A 334 -31.94 1.59 -6.09
N THR A 335 -32.07 2.68 -5.33
CA THR A 335 -32.27 2.66 -3.87
C THR A 335 -33.57 2.00 -3.42
N MET A 336 -34.57 1.78 -4.28
CA MET A 336 -35.88 1.22 -3.87
C MET A 336 -36.36 0.07 -4.77
N SER A 337 -35.48 -0.45 -5.63
CA SER A 337 -35.85 -1.43 -6.65
C SER A 337 -35.68 -2.87 -6.18
N THR A 338 -36.71 -3.69 -6.40
CA THR A 338 -36.65 -5.15 -6.24
C THR A 338 -36.49 -5.76 -7.61
N TYR A 339 -35.54 -6.70 -7.77
CA TYR A 339 -35.35 -7.42 -9.04
C TYR A 339 -35.75 -8.88 -8.90
N GLU A 340 -36.67 -9.34 -9.75
CA GLU A 340 -37.01 -10.75 -9.93
C GLU A 340 -36.22 -11.34 -11.09
N MET A 341 -35.54 -12.47 -10.87
CA MET A 341 -34.59 -13.06 -11.80
C MET A 341 -34.85 -14.56 -11.95
N GLY A 342 -35.56 -14.95 -13.02
CA GLY A 342 -35.90 -16.35 -13.30
C GLY A 342 -34.86 -17.04 -14.20
N PHE A 343 -34.44 -18.25 -13.84
CA PHE A 343 -33.54 -19.07 -14.66
C PHE A 343 -33.57 -20.55 -14.27
N ASP A 344 -33.11 -21.41 -15.17
CA ASP A 344 -32.92 -22.84 -14.93
C ASP A 344 -31.45 -23.17 -14.79
N LEU A 345 -31.10 -23.93 -13.74
CA LEU A 345 -29.78 -24.54 -13.59
C LEU A 345 -29.88 -26.02 -13.94
N THR A 346 -29.10 -26.47 -14.91
CA THR A 346 -28.90 -27.91 -15.15
C THR A 346 -27.67 -28.35 -14.39
N ASP A 347 -27.81 -29.30 -13.47
CA ASP A 347 -26.68 -29.83 -12.73
C ASP A 347 -25.83 -30.82 -13.56
N GLN A 348 -24.72 -31.29 -13.00
CA GLN A 348 -23.81 -32.23 -13.65
C GLN A 348 -24.45 -33.63 -13.88
N LYS A 349 -25.55 -33.94 -13.19
CA LYS A 349 -26.32 -35.18 -13.36
C LYS A 349 -27.47 -35.02 -14.37
N GLY A 350 -27.64 -33.83 -14.95
CA GLY A 350 -28.69 -33.51 -15.91
C GLY A 350 -30.07 -33.27 -15.30
N LEU A 351 -30.16 -33.01 -13.99
CA LEU A 351 -31.39 -32.50 -13.38
C LEU A 351 -31.50 -31.00 -13.62
N VAL A 352 -32.69 -30.55 -13.95
CA VAL A 352 -33.03 -29.14 -14.13
C VAL A 352 -33.70 -28.62 -12.88
N HIS A 353 -33.14 -27.53 -12.36
CA HIS A 353 -33.56 -26.84 -11.15
C HIS A 353 -34.08 -25.45 -11.54
N PRO A 354 -35.40 -25.22 -11.54
CA PRO A 354 -35.97 -23.91 -11.76
C PRO A 354 -35.76 -23.02 -10.54
N ILE A 355 -35.09 -21.89 -10.74
CA ILE A 355 -34.75 -20.92 -9.71
C ILE A 355 -35.34 -19.56 -10.07
N THR A 356 -35.85 -18.86 -9.07
CA THR A 356 -36.16 -17.43 -9.16
C THR A 356 -35.47 -16.70 -8.02
N CYS A 357 -34.48 -15.89 -8.33
CA CYS A 357 -33.81 -15.03 -7.34
C CYS A 357 -34.59 -13.72 -7.18
N ILE A 358 -34.69 -13.23 -5.95
CA ILE A 358 -35.29 -11.93 -5.62
C ILE A 358 -34.22 -11.09 -4.91
N ASP A 359 -33.76 -10.02 -5.57
CA ASP A 359 -32.84 -9.06 -5.00
C ASP A 359 -33.62 -7.89 -4.38
N PHE A 360 -33.77 -7.87 -3.06
CA PHE A 360 -34.42 -6.76 -2.37
C PHE A 360 -33.49 -5.55 -2.28
N ALA A 361 -34.02 -4.34 -2.50
CA ALA A 361 -33.28 -3.12 -2.22
C ALA A 361 -32.82 -3.07 -0.76
N GLY A 362 -31.59 -2.60 -0.52
CA GLY A 362 -31.08 -2.53 0.84
C GLY A 362 -31.88 -1.55 1.70
N GLU A 363 -32.39 -0.49 1.09
CA GLU A 363 -33.15 0.55 1.75
C GLU A 363 -34.52 0.07 2.25
N LEU A 364 -35.01 -1.09 1.78
CA LEU A 364 -36.19 -1.72 2.39
C LEU A 364 -36.01 -1.93 3.89
N ILE A 365 -34.80 -2.26 4.34
CA ILE A 365 -34.49 -2.38 5.77
C ILE A 365 -34.66 -1.04 6.50
N LYS A 366 -34.31 0.08 5.85
CA LYS A 366 -34.56 1.42 6.41
C LYS A 366 -36.05 1.73 6.46
N CYS A 367 -36.81 1.35 5.43
CA CYS A 367 -38.27 1.49 5.42
C CYS A 367 -38.90 0.71 6.58
N MET A 368 -38.50 -0.55 6.81
CA MET A 368 -38.96 -1.36 7.94
C MET A 368 -38.66 -0.68 9.28
N TYR A 369 -37.45 -0.13 9.45
CA TYR A 369 -37.10 0.65 10.64
C TYR A 369 -38.03 1.85 10.83
N LYS A 370 -38.26 2.65 9.77
CA LYS A 370 -39.17 3.80 9.82
C LYS A 370 -40.60 3.39 10.22
N THR A 371 -41.10 2.27 9.70
CA THR A 371 -42.41 1.71 10.08
C THR A 371 -42.49 1.43 11.58
N PHE A 372 -41.52 0.73 12.16
CA PHE A 372 -41.49 0.45 13.60
C PHE A 372 -41.32 1.70 14.46
N ALA A 373 -40.48 2.63 13.99
CA ALA A 373 -40.26 3.91 14.65
C ALA A 373 -41.42 4.89 14.46
N LYS A 374 -42.51 4.50 13.75
CA LYS A 374 -43.66 5.35 13.42
C LYS A 374 -43.25 6.65 12.72
N LYS A 375 -42.17 6.60 11.93
CA LYS A 375 -41.70 7.72 11.11
C LYS A 375 -42.48 7.75 9.79
N PRO A 376 -42.70 8.94 9.20
CA PRO A 376 -43.35 9.04 7.90
C PRO A 376 -42.51 8.36 6.81
N LEU A 377 -43.20 7.67 5.90
CA LEU A 377 -42.63 7.06 4.69
C LEU A 377 -42.98 7.93 3.48
N THR A 378 -42.02 8.11 2.58
CA THR A 378 -42.25 8.68 1.25
C THR A 378 -43.07 7.74 0.38
N ASN A 379 -43.60 8.23 -0.74
CA ASN A 379 -44.39 7.40 -1.67
C ASN A 379 -43.56 6.25 -2.29
N GLN A 380 -42.28 6.49 -2.57
CA GLN A 380 -41.37 5.45 -3.06
C GLN A 380 -41.12 4.38 -1.99
N GLU A 381 -40.91 4.78 -0.75
CA GLU A 381 -40.70 3.84 0.37
C GLU A 381 -41.94 2.99 0.65
N LYS A 382 -43.15 3.57 0.56
CA LYS A 382 -44.41 2.84 0.65
C LYS A 382 -44.54 1.81 -0.47
N SER A 383 -44.36 2.24 -1.72
CA SER A 383 -44.42 1.35 -2.90
C SER A 383 -43.45 0.16 -2.79
N ALA A 384 -42.24 0.40 -2.27
CA ALA A 384 -41.26 -0.67 -2.05
C ALA A 384 -41.73 -1.67 -0.98
N LEU A 385 -42.32 -1.21 0.14
CA LEU A 385 -42.92 -2.10 1.15
C LEU A 385 -44.17 -2.81 0.65
N ASP A 386 -44.98 -2.17 -0.19
CA ASP A 386 -46.16 -2.76 -0.82
C ASP A 386 -45.73 -3.90 -1.76
N THR A 387 -44.68 -3.71 -2.55
CA THR A 387 -44.07 -4.75 -3.39
C THR A 387 -43.65 -5.96 -2.55
N LEU A 388 -42.94 -5.72 -1.44
CA LEU A 388 -42.52 -6.76 -0.50
C LEU A 388 -43.72 -7.51 0.11
N THR A 389 -44.75 -6.78 0.53
CA THR A 389 -45.99 -7.33 1.08
C THR A 389 -46.72 -8.18 0.04
N ASN A 390 -46.80 -7.70 -1.19
CA ASN A 390 -47.48 -8.39 -2.28
C ASN A 390 -46.82 -9.73 -2.58
N ILE A 391 -45.50 -9.78 -2.73
CA ILE A 391 -44.82 -11.03 -3.10
C ILE A 391 -44.69 -12.03 -1.94
N LEU A 392 -44.62 -11.56 -0.69
CA LEU A 392 -44.43 -12.44 0.48
C LEU A 392 -45.74 -12.86 1.16
N ILE A 393 -46.82 -12.10 0.98
CA ILE A 393 -48.11 -12.31 1.64
C ILE A 393 -49.24 -12.40 0.61
N SER A 394 -49.60 -11.28 -0.05
CA SER A 394 -50.85 -11.18 -0.82
C SER A 394 -50.90 -12.19 -1.97
N ASN A 395 -49.82 -12.27 -2.74
CA ASN A 395 -49.65 -13.12 -3.92
C ASN A 395 -48.55 -14.17 -3.69
N ARG A 396 -48.39 -14.59 -2.43
CA ARG A 396 -47.40 -15.59 -2.02
C ARG A 396 -47.62 -16.90 -2.78
N THR A 397 -46.56 -17.42 -3.39
CA THR A 397 -46.57 -18.72 -4.08
C THR A 397 -46.41 -19.90 -3.08
N SER A 398 -46.74 -21.10 -3.54
CA SER A 398 -46.40 -22.36 -2.85
C SER A 398 -44.99 -22.87 -3.12
N SER A 399 -44.20 -22.14 -3.93
CA SER A 399 -42.81 -22.45 -4.28
C SER A 399 -41.95 -22.63 -3.03
N ARG A 400 -40.95 -23.51 -3.12
CA ARG A 400 -39.91 -23.67 -2.11
C ARG A 400 -39.11 -22.38 -1.95
N LYS A 401 -38.72 -22.00 -0.74
CA LYS A 401 -38.10 -20.71 -0.42
C LYS A 401 -36.80 -20.88 0.35
N ILE A 402 -35.78 -20.13 -0.08
CA ILE A 402 -34.49 -19.99 0.58
C ILE A 402 -34.27 -18.51 0.87
N HIS A 403 -33.88 -18.17 2.09
CA HIS A 403 -33.61 -16.79 2.48
C HIS A 403 -32.14 -16.61 2.86
N PHE A 404 -31.44 -15.74 2.14
CA PHE A 404 -30.09 -15.28 2.45
C PHE A 404 -30.17 -13.88 3.08
N PHE A 405 -29.77 -13.75 4.34
CA PHE A 405 -29.56 -12.46 4.99
C PHE A 405 -28.08 -12.08 4.86
N VAL A 406 -27.80 -10.92 4.28
CA VAL A 406 -26.45 -10.48 3.92
C VAL A 406 -26.01 -9.35 4.86
N VAL A 407 -24.89 -9.56 5.54
CA VAL A 407 -24.19 -8.56 6.35
C VAL A 407 -22.74 -8.43 5.89
N GLU A 408 -22.09 -7.32 6.20
CA GLU A 408 -20.70 -7.04 5.83
C GLU A 408 -19.80 -7.18 7.05
N TYR A 409 -18.69 -7.89 6.92
CA TYR A 409 -17.66 -7.97 7.96
C TYR A 409 -16.97 -6.61 8.17
N GLY A 410 -16.87 -6.16 9.42
CA GLY A 410 -16.21 -4.89 9.78
C GLY A 410 -17.05 -3.63 9.52
N ALA A 411 -18.35 -3.78 9.27
CA ALA A 411 -19.28 -2.66 9.04
C ALA A 411 -20.23 -2.41 10.21
N GLU A 412 -20.05 -3.09 11.35
CA GLU A 412 -20.92 -3.03 12.52
C GLU A 412 -21.13 -1.61 13.06
N ASN A 413 -20.10 -0.77 13.01
CA ASN A 413 -20.13 0.61 13.49
C ASN A 413 -20.59 1.60 12.42
N ARG A 414 -20.81 1.16 11.17
CA ARG A 414 -21.30 2.04 10.10
C ARG A 414 -22.66 2.57 10.49
N GLN A 415 -22.77 3.89 10.49
CA GLN A 415 -24.01 4.57 10.82
C GLN A 415 -24.88 4.78 9.59
N TYR A 416 -26.18 4.68 9.80
CA TYR A 416 -27.21 5.09 8.86
C TYR A 416 -28.14 6.02 9.62
N GLU A 417 -28.33 7.26 9.14
CA GLU A 417 -29.16 8.28 9.79
C GLU A 417 -28.86 8.43 11.30
N GLY A 418 -27.56 8.39 11.67
CA GLY A 418 -27.08 8.55 13.05
C GLY A 418 -27.19 7.30 13.94
N LEU A 419 -27.54 6.14 13.39
CA LEU A 419 -27.66 4.88 14.14
C LEU A 419 -26.81 3.75 13.54
N PRO A 420 -26.19 2.89 14.36
CA PRO A 420 -25.41 1.76 13.86
C PRO A 420 -26.30 0.72 13.17
N GLN A 421 -25.70 -0.07 12.28
CA GLN A 421 -26.37 -1.11 11.49
C GLN A 421 -27.26 -2.05 12.32
N ILE A 422 -26.83 -2.40 13.53
CA ILE A 422 -27.54 -3.38 14.37
C ILE A 422 -28.99 -2.95 14.70
N ASN A 423 -29.25 -1.64 14.84
CA ASN A 423 -30.59 -1.12 15.12
C ASN A 423 -31.56 -1.40 13.96
N TYR A 424 -31.07 -1.25 12.73
CA TYR A 424 -31.84 -1.54 11.52
C TYR A 424 -32.11 -3.04 11.38
N LEU A 425 -31.10 -3.88 11.63
CA LEU A 425 -31.26 -5.34 11.59
C LEU A 425 -32.26 -5.86 12.64
N LYS A 426 -32.27 -5.30 13.85
CA LYS A 426 -33.30 -5.61 14.87
C LYS A 426 -34.70 -5.21 14.40
N ALA A 427 -34.85 -4.05 13.80
CA ALA A 427 -36.14 -3.63 13.25
C ALA A 427 -36.60 -4.53 12.08
N THR A 428 -35.68 -5.00 11.23
CA THR A 428 -35.98 -6.01 10.21
C THR A 428 -36.53 -7.29 10.82
N LEU A 429 -35.92 -7.82 11.89
CA LEU A 429 -36.45 -9.01 12.58
C LEU A 429 -37.86 -8.78 13.11
N ASN A 430 -38.11 -7.64 13.75
CA ASN A 430 -39.44 -7.32 14.25
C ASN A 430 -40.45 -7.22 13.10
N TYR A 431 -40.05 -6.63 11.98
CA TYR A 431 -40.87 -6.52 10.78
C TYR A 431 -41.22 -7.88 10.21
N ILE A 432 -40.24 -8.71 9.88
CA ILE A 432 -40.49 -10.04 9.30
C ILE A 432 -41.29 -10.96 10.24
N ASN A 433 -41.12 -10.82 11.57
CA ASN A 433 -41.92 -11.57 12.55
C ASN A 433 -43.38 -11.09 12.62
N SER A 434 -43.62 -9.81 12.34
CA SER A 434 -44.96 -9.23 12.27
C SER A 434 -45.70 -9.65 10.99
N LEU A 435 -44.98 -9.94 9.91
CA LEU A 435 -45.56 -10.42 8.66
C LEU A 435 -46.22 -11.79 8.87
N LYS A 436 -47.52 -11.85 8.55
CA LYS A 436 -48.30 -13.08 8.57
C LYS A 436 -48.79 -13.42 7.17
N ASP A 437 -48.80 -14.70 6.84
CA ASP A 437 -49.44 -15.19 5.62
C ASP A 437 -50.97 -15.01 5.71
N ASN A 438 -51.67 -15.28 4.61
CA ASN A 438 -53.14 -15.16 4.54
C ASN A 438 -53.89 -16.09 5.52
N LYS A 439 -53.18 -16.98 6.23
CA LYS A 439 -53.71 -17.88 7.26
C LYS A 439 -53.29 -17.47 8.68
N GLY A 440 -52.64 -16.31 8.84
CA GLY A 440 -52.16 -15.81 10.13
C GLY A 440 -50.86 -16.45 10.64
N ASN A 441 -50.19 -17.30 9.85
CA ASN A 441 -48.93 -17.94 10.25
C ASN A 441 -47.73 -17.06 9.91
N SER A 442 -46.57 -17.34 10.51
CA SER A 442 -45.31 -16.74 10.07
C SER A 442 -45.09 -16.98 8.56
N ILE A 443 -44.59 -15.98 7.85
CA ILE A 443 -44.19 -16.11 6.44
C ILE A 443 -43.09 -17.15 6.21
N PHE A 444 -42.45 -17.66 7.27
CA PHE A 444 -41.45 -18.73 7.20
C PHE A 444 -42.02 -20.11 7.50
N LYS A 445 -43.29 -20.21 7.95
CA LYS A 445 -43.87 -21.47 8.42
C LYS A 445 -44.07 -22.49 7.31
N THR A 446 -44.48 -22.00 6.13
CA THR A 446 -44.81 -22.84 4.97
C THR A 446 -43.80 -22.60 3.86
N SER A 447 -43.41 -23.67 3.18
CA SER A 447 -42.55 -23.66 1.98
C SER A 447 -41.14 -23.05 2.16
N THR A 448 -40.69 -22.74 3.38
CA THR A 448 -39.32 -22.25 3.62
C THR A 448 -38.42 -23.41 4.02
N ASP A 449 -37.42 -23.70 3.18
CA ASP A 449 -36.50 -24.81 3.41
C ASP A 449 -35.25 -24.40 4.18
N ALA A 450 -34.82 -23.16 3.98
CA ALA A 450 -33.55 -22.70 4.53
C ALA A 450 -33.49 -21.20 4.78
N ILE A 451 -32.79 -20.84 5.86
CA ILE A 451 -32.39 -19.48 6.21
C ILE A 451 -30.87 -19.49 6.48
N TYR A 452 -30.16 -18.60 5.80
CA TYR A 452 -28.71 -18.45 5.87
C TYR A 452 -28.32 -17.01 6.22
N LEU A 453 -27.22 -16.87 6.95
CA LEU A 453 -26.57 -15.58 7.18
C LEU A 453 -25.27 -15.54 6.35
N VAL A 454 -25.25 -14.75 5.28
CA VAL A 454 -24.06 -14.52 4.46
C VAL A 454 -23.28 -13.35 5.03
N VAL A 455 -22.01 -13.57 5.36
CA VAL A 455 -21.10 -12.51 5.81
C VAL A 455 -20.14 -12.20 4.67
N THR A 456 -20.25 -11.00 4.09
CA THR A 456 -19.41 -10.55 2.99
C THR A 456 -18.10 -9.91 3.48
N LYS A 457 -17.14 -9.73 2.56
CA LYS A 457 -15.82 -9.13 2.83
C LYS A 457 -14.99 -9.87 3.88
N VAL A 458 -15.13 -11.19 3.94
CA VAL A 458 -14.35 -12.02 4.88
C VAL A 458 -12.85 -12.08 4.54
N ASP A 459 -12.41 -11.50 3.42
CA ASP A 459 -11.00 -11.23 3.13
C ASP A 459 -10.36 -10.26 4.14
N LYS A 460 -11.16 -9.40 4.79
CA LYS A 460 -10.72 -8.53 5.89
C LYS A 460 -10.50 -9.28 7.21
N LEU A 461 -10.95 -10.53 7.34
CA LEU A 461 -10.73 -11.36 8.52
C LEU A 461 -9.25 -11.78 8.57
N LYS A 462 -8.45 -11.07 9.35
CA LYS A 462 -7.06 -11.42 9.65
C LYS A 462 -7.04 -12.60 10.62
N ALA A 463 -6.59 -13.77 10.16
CA ALA A 463 -6.40 -14.96 11.00
C ALA A 463 -4.91 -15.36 10.98
N HIS A 464 -4.33 -15.55 12.16
CA HIS A 464 -2.96 -16.03 12.30
C HIS A 464 -2.85 -17.51 11.94
N LYS A 465 -1.63 -17.95 11.61
CA LYS A 465 -1.35 -19.33 11.20
C LYS A 465 -1.84 -20.32 12.27
N GLY A 466 -2.72 -21.24 11.88
CA GLY A 466 -3.30 -22.25 12.78
C GLY A 466 -4.66 -21.89 13.39
N GLN A 467 -5.15 -20.65 13.24
CA GLN A 467 -6.49 -20.29 13.70
C GLN A 467 -7.58 -20.77 12.74
N ASN A 468 -8.71 -21.21 13.31
CA ASN A 468 -9.88 -21.60 12.55
C ASN A 468 -10.70 -20.36 12.14
N LYS A 469 -10.63 -19.99 10.86
CA LYS A 469 -11.37 -18.85 10.31
C LYS A 469 -12.89 -18.95 10.52
N SER A 470 -13.46 -20.15 10.48
CA SER A 470 -14.90 -20.35 10.70
C SER A 470 -15.30 -20.07 12.15
N ALA A 471 -14.43 -20.40 13.12
CA ALA A 471 -14.66 -20.10 14.53
C ALA A 471 -14.59 -18.59 14.78
N LEU A 472 -13.54 -17.93 14.26
CA LEU A 472 -13.38 -16.46 14.37
C LEU A 472 -14.57 -15.71 13.73
N LEU A 473 -15.03 -16.16 12.56
CA LEU A 473 -16.21 -15.56 11.92
C LEU A 473 -17.47 -15.74 12.78
N SER A 474 -17.64 -16.91 13.40
CA SER A 474 -18.77 -17.18 14.29
C SER A 474 -18.72 -16.30 15.54
N GLU A 475 -17.55 -16.15 16.15
CA GLU A 475 -17.33 -15.24 17.29
C GLU A 475 -17.65 -13.79 16.91
N HIS A 476 -17.19 -13.33 15.74
CA HIS A 476 -17.50 -11.99 15.24
C HIS A 476 -19.02 -11.80 15.05
N VAL A 477 -19.71 -12.76 14.42
CA VAL A 477 -21.17 -12.70 14.25
C VAL A 477 -21.89 -12.66 15.59
N ILE A 478 -21.48 -13.48 16.56
CA ILE A 478 -22.10 -13.50 17.89
C ILE A 478 -21.83 -12.19 18.64
N GLY A 479 -20.60 -11.65 18.55
CA GLY A 479 -20.19 -10.43 19.25
C GLY A 479 -20.86 -9.17 18.71
N HIS A 480 -21.01 -9.04 17.39
CA HIS A 480 -21.47 -7.80 16.76
C HIS A 480 -22.89 -7.88 16.21
N TYR A 481 -23.36 -9.08 15.85
CA TYR A 481 -24.67 -9.34 15.25
C TYR A 481 -25.49 -10.36 16.07
N GLY A 482 -25.13 -10.61 17.33
CA GLY A 482 -25.69 -11.67 18.16
C GLY A 482 -27.21 -11.64 18.27
N ASP A 483 -27.81 -10.47 18.52
CA ASP A 483 -29.27 -10.31 18.59
C ASP A 483 -29.95 -10.66 17.25
N PHE A 484 -29.32 -10.26 16.14
CA PHE A 484 -29.85 -10.56 14.82
C PHE A 484 -29.76 -12.06 14.50
N TYR A 485 -28.60 -12.66 14.76
CA TYR A 485 -28.38 -14.10 14.61
C TYR A 485 -29.33 -14.92 15.48
N ASN A 486 -29.49 -14.56 16.75
CA ASN A 486 -30.37 -15.26 17.68
C ASN A 486 -31.85 -15.11 17.29
N GLY A 487 -32.26 -13.96 16.76
CA GLY A 487 -33.61 -13.79 16.21
C GLY A 487 -33.88 -14.68 15.00
N LEU A 488 -32.93 -14.77 14.06
CA LEU A 488 -33.02 -15.74 12.95
C LEU A 488 -33.04 -17.19 13.45
N LYS A 489 -32.26 -17.50 14.49
CA LYS A 489 -32.24 -18.83 15.11
C LYS A 489 -33.60 -19.19 15.72
N GLN A 490 -34.24 -18.26 16.44
CA GLN A 490 -35.59 -18.44 16.97
C GLN A 490 -36.60 -18.69 15.84
N ILE A 491 -36.51 -17.96 14.73
CA ILE A 491 -37.34 -18.21 13.54
C ILE A 491 -37.11 -19.64 13.02
N CYS A 492 -35.85 -20.07 12.93
CA CYS A 492 -35.52 -21.43 12.48
C CYS A 492 -36.07 -22.51 13.42
N GLU A 493 -35.93 -22.33 14.73
CA GLU A 493 -36.45 -23.26 15.75
C GLU A 493 -37.98 -23.37 15.70
N ALA A 494 -38.69 -22.23 15.69
CA ALA A 494 -40.15 -22.18 15.70
C ALA A 494 -40.78 -22.76 14.41
N ASN A 495 -40.06 -22.69 13.29
CA ASN A 495 -40.55 -23.13 11.99
C ASN A 495 -39.88 -24.42 11.49
N GLN A 496 -39.02 -25.07 12.30
CA GLN A 496 -38.29 -26.30 11.95
C GLN A 496 -37.40 -26.17 10.69
N ILE A 497 -36.86 -24.97 10.46
CA ILE A 497 -35.99 -24.66 9.32
C ILE A 497 -34.55 -25.02 9.70
N ASN A 498 -33.80 -25.62 8.79
CA ASN A 498 -32.37 -25.95 8.99
C ASN A 498 -32.07 -26.70 10.32
N GLY A 499 -33.03 -27.49 10.82
CA GLY A 499 -32.89 -28.17 12.11
C GLY A 499 -32.76 -27.23 13.31
N GLY A 500 -33.35 -26.04 13.25
CA GLY A 500 -33.30 -25.02 14.31
C GLY A 500 -31.98 -24.23 14.36
N LYS A 501 -31.17 -24.28 13.30
CA LYS A 501 -29.87 -23.58 13.24
C LYS A 501 -29.81 -22.61 12.07
N VAL A 502 -29.06 -21.52 12.24
CA VAL A 502 -28.71 -20.60 11.16
C VAL A 502 -27.28 -20.89 10.75
N SER A 503 -27.07 -21.26 9.49
CA SER A 503 -25.71 -21.46 8.98
C SER A 503 -25.11 -20.12 8.54
N VAL A 504 -23.91 -19.82 9.04
CA VAL A 504 -23.14 -18.62 8.67
C VAL A 504 -22.26 -18.98 7.47
N LEU A 505 -22.49 -18.30 6.35
CA LEU A 505 -21.78 -18.55 5.10
C LEU A 505 -20.76 -17.42 4.85
N PRO A 506 -19.44 -17.72 4.86
CA PRO A 506 -18.43 -16.74 4.50
C PRO A 506 -18.53 -16.40 3.01
N PHE A 507 -18.34 -15.13 2.66
CA PHE A 507 -18.33 -14.69 1.28
C PHE A 507 -17.29 -13.60 1.02
N SER A 508 -16.47 -13.78 -0.01
CA SER A 508 -15.56 -12.75 -0.51
C SER A 508 -15.48 -12.83 -2.02
N LEU A 509 -15.23 -11.67 -2.64
CA LEU A 509 -14.97 -11.57 -4.07
C LEU A 509 -13.52 -11.93 -4.42
N GLY A 510 -12.63 -12.12 -3.44
CA GLY A 510 -11.19 -12.20 -3.68
C GLY A 510 -10.51 -10.85 -3.42
N LYS A 511 -9.44 -10.55 -4.15
CA LYS A 511 -8.66 -9.32 -3.93
C LYS A 511 -9.44 -8.13 -4.50
N VAL A 512 -9.81 -7.17 -3.66
CA VAL A 512 -10.43 -5.90 -4.05
C VAL A 512 -9.36 -4.79 -3.93
N CYS A 513 -9.36 -3.85 -4.87
CA CYS A 513 -8.45 -2.72 -4.90
C CYS A 513 -9.19 -1.45 -5.32
N PHE A 514 -8.82 -0.32 -4.70
CA PHE A 514 -9.39 0.99 -4.93
C PHE A 514 -10.92 1.02 -4.88
N GLN A 515 -11.53 0.17 -4.04
CA GLN A 515 -12.97 0.00 -3.83
C GLN A 515 -13.82 -0.35 -5.06
N ASN A 516 -13.26 -0.30 -6.27
CA ASN A 516 -13.99 -0.42 -7.54
C ASN A 516 -13.51 -1.57 -8.40
N TYR A 517 -12.37 -2.18 -8.08
CA TYR A 517 -11.80 -3.25 -8.87
C TYR A 517 -11.67 -4.51 -8.05
N CYS A 518 -11.91 -5.68 -8.66
CA CYS A 518 -11.68 -6.95 -8.01
C CYS A 518 -11.00 -7.96 -8.94
N LYS A 519 -10.18 -8.83 -8.37
CA LYS A 519 -9.76 -10.07 -8.99
C LYS A 519 -10.62 -11.19 -8.43
N PHE A 520 -11.61 -11.60 -9.21
CA PHE A 520 -12.68 -12.46 -8.75
C PHE A 520 -12.19 -13.86 -8.38
N ASN A 521 -12.47 -14.29 -7.16
CA ASN A 521 -12.30 -15.67 -6.69
C ASN A 521 -13.67 -16.36 -6.62
N THR A 522 -13.84 -17.41 -7.41
CA THR A 522 -15.12 -18.11 -7.60
C THR A 522 -15.52 -18.97 -6.40
N ALA A 523 -14.60 -19.43 -5.57
CA ALA A 523 -14.82 -20.51 -4.59
C ALA A 523 -16.02 -20.28 -3.64
N TYR A 524 -16.20 -19.04 -3.16
CA TYR A 524 -17.34 -18.71 -2.28
C TYR A 524 -18.68 -18.71 -3.02
N ALA A 525 -18.70 -18.19 -4.25
CA ALA A 525 -19.88 -18.22 -5.11
C ALA A 525 -20.22 -19.65 -5.54
N GLU A 526 -19.23 -20.48 -5.89
CA GLU A 526 -19.41 -21.90 -6.19
C GLU A 526 -20.08 -22.65 -5.04
N SER A 527 -19.66 -22.36 -3.80
CA SER A 527 -20.25 -22.97 -2.60
C SER A 527 -21.74 -22.61 -2.46
N ILE A 528 -22.12 -21.37 -2.76
CA ILE A 528 -23.53 -20.94 -2.70
C ILE A 528 -24.35 -21.50 -3.87
N VAL A 529 -23.81 -21.57 -5.09
CA VAL A 529 -24.52 -22.17 -6.23
C VAL A 529 -24.78 -23.66 -5.97
N ASN A 530 -23.80 -24.40 -5.45
CA ASN A 530 -24.00 -25.79 -5.02
C ASN A 530 -25.09 -25.90 -3.96
N LEU A 531 -25.06 -25.04 -2.93
CA LEU A 531 -26.06 -25.02 -1.87
C LEU A 531 -27.47 -24.75 -2.39
N ILE A 532 -27.63 -23.83 -3.35
CA ILE A 532 -28.92 -23.56 -3.99
C ILE A 532 -29.42 -24.81 -4.71
N MET A 533 -28.58 -25.45 -5.54
CA MET A 533 -28.95 -26.68 -6.27
C MET A 533 -29.25 -27.88 -5.34
N GLU A 534 -28.55 -27.98 -4.21
CA GLU A 534 -28.81 -29.02 -3.20
C GLU A 534 -30.15 -28.84 -2.48
N ARG A 535 -30.64 -27.59 -2.41
CA ARG A 535 -31.87 -27.23 -1.70
C ARG A 535 -33.07 -27.00 -2.62
N SER A 536 -32.85 -26.88 -3.93
CA SER A 536 -33.90 -26.80 -4.95
C SER A 536 -34.42 -28.18 -5.35
N ASP A 537 -35.63 -28.18 -5.92
CA ASP A 537 -36.20 -29.39 -6.52
C ASP A 537 -35.72 -29.54 -7.97
N GLY A 538 -35.07 -30.66 -8.26
CA GLY A 538 -34.48 -30.95 -9.56
C GLY A 538 -35.24 -32.06 -10.28
N TYR A 539 -35.66 -31.82 -11.52
CA TYR A 539 -36.37 -32.83 -12.32
C TYR A 539 -35.57 -33.22 -13.57
N ARG A 540 -35.85 -34.43 -14.11
CA ARG A 540 -35.29 -34.85 -15.39
C ARG A 540 -36.18 -34.37 -16.52
N ILE A 541 -35.59 -33.71 -17.51
CA ILE A 541 -36.29 -33.43 -18.77
C ILE A 541 -36.48 -34.75 -19.53
N GLY A 542 -37.73 -35.13 -19.80
CA GLY A 542 -38.05 -36.28 -20.66
C GLY A 542 -37.69 -36.01 -22.13
N LYS A 543 -37.56 -37.06 -22.96
CA LYS A 543 -37.15 -36.96 -24.39
C LYS A 543 -37.92 -35.90 -25.21
N ARG A 544 -39.17 -35.60 -24.84
CA ARG A 544 -40.05 -34.64 -25.52
C ARG A 544 -39.80 -33.19 -25.08
N GLY A 545 -39.45 -32.97 -23.81
CA GLY A 545 -39.12 -31.63 -23.27
C GLY A 545 -37.74 -31.12 -23.70
N LEU A 546 -36.82 -32.02 -24.04
CA LEU A 546 -35.50 -31.65 -24.56
C LEU A 546 -35.61 -30.96 -25.94
N LEU A 547 -36.58 -31.40 -26.76
CA LEU A 547 -36.89 -30.77 -28.04
C LEU A 547 -37.53 -29.39 -27.87
N GLU A 548 -38.39 -29.20 -26.86
CA GLU A 548 -39.01 -27.91 -26.57
C GLU A 548 -38.04 -26.92 -25.92
N SER A 549 -37.10 -27.36 -25.07
CA SER A 549 -36.08 -26.47 -24.48
C SER A 549 -35.05 -26.00 -25.50
N ILE A 550 -34.77 -26.81 -26.54
CA ILE A 550 -33.89 -26.42 -27.66
C ILE A 550 -34.61 -25.44 -28.61
N LEU A 551 -35.94 -25.50 -28.71
CA LEU A 551 -36.74 -24.61 -29.57
C LEU A 551 -37.14 -23.29 -28.91
N ARG A 552 -37.02 -23.17 -27.57
CA ARG A 552 -37.23 -21.93 -26.79
C ARG A 552 -35.94 -21.16 -26.49
N GLY A 553 -34.78 -21.70 -26.84
CA GLY A 553 -33.47 -21.06 -26.67
C GLY A 553 -33.13 -20.08 -27.77
#